data_AF-A0AAD9ZST2-F1
#
_entry.id   AF-A0AAD9ZST2-F1
#
_cell.length_a   1.000
_cell.length_b   1.000
_cell.length_c   1.000
_cell.angle_alpha   90.00
_cell.angle_beta   90.00
_cell.angle_gamma   90.00
#
_symmetry.space_group_name_H-M   'P 1'
#
loop_
_entity.id
_entity.type
_entity.pdbx_description
1 polymer ?
#
loop_
_entity_poly.entity_id
_entity_poly.type
_entity_poly.pdbx_seq_one_letter_code
_entity_poly.pdbx_strand_id
1 'polypeptide(L)'
;MTHWKCLAIAVNQDKLGVQGKKVKKNGELEVWAGEPSGKRVAVILWNRGDSKATISAEWSEIGLKSSAIVDACDLWEHTTTHSLQQQIQATLQSHACKMYILAPQ
;
A
#
# COMPACT_ATOMS: atom_id res chain seq x y z
N MET A 1 13.25 -16.62 13.27
CA MET A 1 12.70 -15.25 13.36
C MET A 1 13.03 -14.52 12.07
N THR A 2 12.13 -14.52 11.10
CA THR A 2 12.29 -13.77 9.85
C THR A 2 12.25 -12.28 10.18
N HIS A 3 13.39 -11.63 10.05
CA HIS A 3 13.56 -10.20 10.32
C HIS A 3 12.84 -9.42 9.21
N TRP A 4 11.64 -8.94 9.50
CA TRP A 4 10.82 -8.11 8.62
C TRP A 4 11.47 -6.73 8.50
N LYS A 5 11.89 -6.33 7.30
CA LYS A 5 12.46 -5.00 7.05
C LYS A 5 11.51 -4.21 6.14
N CYS A 6 10.86 -3.22 6.74
CA CYS A 6 10.17 -2.14 6.03
C CYS A 6 11.21 -1.29 5.27
N LEU A 7 11.57 -1.67 4.04
CA LEU A 7 12.52 -0.90 3.23
C LEU A 7 11.92 -0.61 1.87
N ALA A 8 11.78 0.68 1.54
CA ALA A 8 11.35 1.14 0.21
C ALA A 8 12.25 0.58 -0.93
N ILE A 9 13.54 0.38 -0.65
CA ILE A 9 14.51 -0.20 -1.59
C ILE A 9 14.09 -1.62 -2.01
N ALA A 10 13.47 -2.39 -1.11
CA ALA A 10 13.03 -3.75 -1.42
C ALA A 10 11.87 -3.79 -2.43
N VAL A 11 11.13 -2.69 -2.62
CA VAL A 11 10.08 -2.58 -3.64
C VAL A 11 10.68 -2.27 -5.01
N ASN A 12 11.64 -1.34 -5.06
CA ASN A 12 12.33 -0.99 -6.30
C ASN A 12 13.29 -2.10 -6.79
N GLN A 13 13.82 -2.93 -5.88
CA GLN A 13 14.72 -4.04 -6.20
C GLN A 13 14.02 -5.40 -6.14
N ASP A 14 12.68 -5.42 -6.23
CA ASP A 14 11.94 -6.68 -6.20
C ASP A 14 12.27 -7.54 -7.43
N LYS A 15 12.67 -8.80 -7.18
CA LYS A 15 13.17 -9.72 -8.22
C LYS A 15 12.14 -10.05 -9.31
N LEU A 16 10.84 -9.84 -9.06
CA LEU A 16 9.80 -10.10 -10.08
C LEU A 16 9.64 -8.95 -11.08
N GLY A 17 10.12 -7.74 -10.78
CA GLY A 17 10.01 -6.59 -11.70
C GLY A 17 8.57 -6.21 -12.07
N VAL A 18 7.58 -6.61 -11.26
CA VAL A 18 6.17 -6.30 -11.52
C VAL A 18 5.93 -4.84 -11.23
N GLN A 19 5.76 -4.06 -12.30
CA GLN A 19 5.43 -2.65 -12.20
C GLN A 19 4.06 -2.49 -11.53
N GLY A 20 4.01 -1.72 -10.44
CA GLY A 20 2.75 -1.33 -9.83
C GLY A 20 1.87 -0.57 -10.83
N LYS A 21 0.58 -0.87 -10.85
CA LYS A 21 -0.41 -0.22 -11.72
C LYS A 21 -1.37 0.64 -10.90
N LYS A 22 -1.90 1.69 -11.52
CA LYS A 22 -3.02 2.43 -10.95
C LYS A 22 -4.26 1.54 -10.95
N VAL A 23 -4.80 1.27 -9.77
CA VAL A 23 -5.98 0.41 -9.59
C VAL A 23 -7.24 1.21 -9.28
N LYS A 24 -7.09 2.44 -8.79
CA LYS A 24 -8.20 3.35 -8.50
C LYS A 24 -7.80 4.80 -8.75
N LYS A 25 -8.76 5.58 -9.28
CA LYS A 25 -8.67 7.04 -9.37
C LYS A 25 -10.03 7.63 -9.03
N ASN A 26 -10.09 8.52 -8.05
CA ASN A 26 -11.28 9.31 -7.73
C ASN A 26 -10.90 10.80 -7.70
N GLY A 27 -11.24 11.53 -8.76
CA GLY A 27 -10.75 12.89 -8.98
C GLY A 27 -9.21 12.92 -8.98
N GLU A 28 -8.65 13.66 -8.04
CA GLU A 28 -7.19 13.84 -7.83
C GLU A 28 -6.57 12.77 -6.91
N LEU A 29 -7.36 11.82 -6.39
CA LEU A 29 -6.91 10.79 -5.46
C LEU A 29 -6.63 9.48 -6.20
N GLU A 30 -5.44 8.92 -6.02
CA GLU A 30 -5.01 7.70 -6.71
C GLU A 30 -4.61 6.60 -5.74
N VAL A 31 -4.95 5.35 -6.10
CA VAL A 31 -4.39 4.14 -5.50
C VAL A 31 -3.61 3.39 -6.57
N TRP A 32 -2.37 3.07 -6.25
CA TRP A 32 -1.53 2.20 -7.05
C TRP A 32 -1.23 0.93 -6.28
N ALA A 33 -1.25 -0.21 -6.95
CA ALA A 33 -0.92 -1.49 -6.34
C ALA A 33 -0.15 -2.39 -7.30
N GLY A 34 0.71 -3.23 -6.73
CA GLY A 34 1.44 -4.27 -7.43
C GLY A 34 1.83 -5.39 -6.48
N GLU A 35 2.13 -6.56 -7.02
CA GLU A 35 2.57 -7.73 -6.26
C GLU A 35 4.10 -7.79 -6.28
N PRO A 36 4.81 -7.24 -5.28
CA PRO A 36 6.22 -7.58 -5.09
C PRO A 36 6.30 -9.05 -4.69
N SER A 37 7.32 -9.75 -5.16
CA SER A 37 7.59 -11.17 -4.93
C SER A 37 7.03 -11.77 -3.62
N GLY A 38 6.30 -12.87 -3.75
CA GLY A 38 5.57 -13.53 -2.67
C GLY A 38 4.08 -13.18 -2.65
N LYS A 39 3.35 -13.55 -1.57
CA LYS A 39 1.92 -13.24 -1.38
C LYS A 39 1.67 -11.83 -0.83
N ARG A 40 2.55 -10.88 -1.15
CA ARG A 40 2.54 -9.51 -0.59
C ARG A 40 2.01 -8.55 -1.64
N VAL A 41 1.49 -7.41 -1.18
CA VAL A 41 1.02 -6.33 -2.05
C VAL A 41 1.70 -5.02 -1.66
N ALA A 42 2.32 -4.36 -2.62
CA ALA A 42 2.78 -2.98 -2.48
C ALA A 42 1.63 -2.05 -2.84
N VAL A 43 1.36 -1.05 -2.00
CA VAL A 43 0.31 -0.05 -2.21
C VAL A 43 0.87 1.35 -2.08
N ILE A 44 0.48 2.26 -2.97
CA ILE A 44 0.68 3.70 -2.83
C ILE A 44 -0.68 4.38 -2.79
N LEU A 45 -0.90 5.17 -1.74
CA LEU A 45 -1.99 6.13 -1.64
C LEU A 45 -1.42 7.49 -2.01
N TRP A 46 -1.94 8.14 -3.05
CA TRP A 46 -1.38 9.39 -3.57
C TRP A 46 -2.47 10.46 -3.72
N ASN A 47 -2.35 11.52 -2.93
CA ASN A 47 -3.16 12.72 -3.11
C ASN A 47 -2.45 13.64 -4.11
N ARG A 48 -3.01 13.81 -5.31
CA ARG A 48 -2.49 14.75 -6.32
C ARG A 48 -3.14 16.13 -6.27
N GLY A 49 -4.14 16.30 -5.41
CA GLY A 49 -4.94 17.50 -5.35
C GLY A 49 -4.36 18.56 -4.41
N ASP A 50 -4.95 19.74 -4.46
CA ASP A 50 -4.50 20.94 -3.74
C ASP A 50 -5.03 21.04 -2.29
N SER A 51 -5.75 20.02 -1.81
CA SER A 51 -6.34 20.00 -0.48
C SER A 51 -6.09 18.69 0.26
N LYS A 52 -6.11 18.74 1.60
CA LYS A 52 -6.08 17.54 2.44
C LYS A 52 -7.26 16.62 2.11
N ALA A 53 -6.99 15.34 1.92
CA ALA A 53 -8.00 14.34 1.56
C ALA A 53 -7.71 12.99 2.18
N THR A 54 -8.74 12.17 2.32
CA THR A 54 -8.62 10.80 2.81
C THR A 54 -8.75 9.83 1.64
N ILE A 55 -7.80 8.91 1.54
CA ILE A 55 -7.75 7.89 0.48
C ILE A 55 -7.85 6.52 1.14
N SER A 56 -8.70 5.65 0.59
CA SER A 56 -8.82 4.24 0.99
C SER A 56 -8.58 3.31 -0.21
N ALA A 57 -7.93 2.19 0.09
CA ALA A 57 -7.75 1.06 -0.82
C ALA A 57 -8.34 -0.19 -0.16
N GLU A 58 -9.43 -0.70 -0.74
CA GLU A 58 -10.05 -1.94 -0.29
C GLU A 58 -9.27 -3.16 -0.80
N TRP A 59 -9.28 -4.24 -0.05
CA TRP A 59 -8.61 -5.50 -0.42
C TRP A 59 -8.99 -5.99 -1.81
N SER A 60 -10.27 -5.91 -2.16
CA SER A 60 -10.82 -6.27 -3.48
C SER A 60 -10.22 -5.44 -4.63
N GLU A 61 -9.82 -4.20 -4.38
CA GLU A 61 -9.25 -3.29 -5.38
C GLU A 61 -7.77 -3.57 -5.64
N ILE A 62 -7.06 -4.11 -4.65
CA ILE A 62 -5.60 -4.28 -4.67
C ILE A 62 -5.15 -5.75 -4.77
N GLY A 63 -6.07 -6.67 -5.08
CA GLY A 63 -5.76 -8.08 -5.32
C GLY A 63 -5.68 -8.95 -4.07
N LEU A 64 -6.17 -8.47 -2.93
CA LEU A 64 -6.29 -9.26 -1.70
C LEU A 64 -7.69 -9.85 -1.56
N LYS A 65 -7.80 -10.96 -0.82
CA LYS A 65 -9.11 -11.50 -0.43
C LYS A 65 -9.78 -10.51 0.53
N SER A 66 -11.07 -10.25 0.36
CA SER A 66 -11.85 -9.36 1.23
C SER A 66 -11.81 -9.77 2.71
N SER A 67 -11.68 -11.08 2.98
CA SER A 67 -11.56 -11.66 4.33
C SER A 67 -10.12 -11.70 4.88
N ALA A 68 -9.13 -11.19 4.15
CA ALA A 68 -7.73 -11.25 4.57
C ALA A 68 -7.49 -10.37 5.80
N ILE A 69 -6.73 -10.92 6.75
CA ILE A 69 -6.10 -10.17 7.83
C ILE A 69 -4.66 -9.93 7.41
N VAL A 70 -4.21 -8.68 7.43
CA VAL A 70 -2.88 -8.31 6.94
C VAL A 70 -2.12 -7.46 7.94
N ASP A 71 -0.79 -7.61 7.92
CA ASP A 71 0.13 -6.65 8.49
C ASP A 71 0.50 -5.61 7.43
N ALA A 72 0.36 -4.33 7.77
CA ALA A 72 0.68 -3.21 6.90
C ALA A 72 1.91 -2.48 7.42
N CYS A 73 2.97 -2.50 6.62
CA CYS A 73 4.24 -1.87 6.91
C CYS A 73 4.36 -0.57 6.11
N ASP A 74 4.34 0.57 6.79
CA ASP A 74 4.58 1.88 6.20
C ASP A 74 6.07 2.03 5.89
N LEU A 75 6.39 2.26 4.62
CA LEU A 75 7.78 2.29 4.15
C LEU A 75 8.48 3.62 4.41
N TRP A 76 7.74 4.69 4.67
CA TRP A 76 8.30 6.00 5.01
C TRP A 76 8.55 6.13 6.50
N GLU A 77 7.61 5.63 7.31
CA GLU A 77 7.70 5.69 8.78
C GLU A 77 8.44 4.50 9.38
N HIS A 78 8.66 3.43 8.60
CA HIS A 78 9.21 2.16 9.07
C HIS A 78 8.40 1.54 10.22
N THR A 79 7.10 1.82 10.27
CA THR A 79 6.17 1.32 11.28
C THR A 79 5.31 0.21 10.69
N THR A 80 4.93 -0.77 11.52
CA THR A 80 4.00 -1.83 11.11
C THR A 80 2.74 -1.75 11.95
N THR A 81 1.60 -1.70 11.27
CA THR A 81 0.28 -1.87 11.85
C THR A 81 -0.17 -3.31 11.60
N HIS A 82 -0.48 -4.04 12.66
CA HIS A 82 -0.83 -5.45 12.57
C HIS A 82 -2.34 -5.67 12.45
N SER A 83 -2.71 -6.80 11.86
CA SER A 83 -4.08 -7.33 11.86
C SER A 83 -5.14 -6.41 11.25
N LEU A 84 -4.78 -5.65 10.20
CA LEU A 84 -5.73 -4.86 9.44
C LEU A 84 -6.66 -5.73 8.60
N GLN A 85 -7.89 -5.25 8.43
CA GLN A 85 -8.94 -5.94 7.71
C GLN A 85 -9.63 -4.97 6.75
N GLN A 86 -10.20 -5.52 5.68
CA GLN A 86 -11.01 -4.87 4.65
C GLN A 86 -10.28 -3.82 3.79
N GLN A 87 -9.49 -2.93 4.38
CA GLN A 87 -8.84 -1.83 3.67
C GLN A 87 -7.62 -1.26 4.41
N ILE A 88 -6.82 -0.48 3.68
CA ILE A 88 -5.87 0.49 4.23
C ILE A 88 -6.35 1.91 3.88
N GLN A 89 -6.20 2.85 4.81
CA GLN A 89 -6.65 4.24 4.65
C GLN A 89 -5.64 5.22 5.24
N ALA A 90 -5.49 6.37 4.60
CA ALA A 90 -4.70 7.47 5.13
C ALA A 90 -5.34 8.83 4.79
N THR A 91 -5.24 9.77 5.72
CA THR A 91 -5.53 11.19 5.47
C THR A 91 -4.22 11.90 5.13
N LEU A 92 -4.13 12.39 3.91
CA LEU A 92 -2.91 12.95 3.32
C LEU A 92 -3.09 14.43 3.04
N GLN A 93 -2.05 15.22 3.31
CA GLN A 93 -2.00 16.61 2.86
C GLN A 93 -1.98 16.69 1.32
N SER A 94 -2.16 17.90 0.80
CA SER A 94 -2.00 18.16 -0.62
C SER A 94 -0.65 17.64 -1.14
N HIS A 95 -0.66 17.02 -2.32
CA HIS A 95 0.52 16.46 -2.98
C HIS A 95 1.29 15.36 -2.22
N ALA A 96 0.77 14.88 -1.08
CA ALA A 96 1.43 13.87 -0.26
C ALA A 96 1.07 12.42 -0.69
N CYS A 97 1.94 11.48 -0.35
CA CYS A 97 1.70 10.05 -0.54
C CYS A 97 2.08 9.22 0.70
N LYS A 98 1.48 8.03 0.81
CA LYS A 98 1.95 6.96 1.70
C LYS A 98 2.17 5.68 0.90
N MET A 99 3.15 4.91 1.34
CA MET A 99 3.52 3.66 0.69
C MET A 99 3.56 2.53 1.71
N TYR A 100 2.93 1.41 1.37
CA TYR A 100 2.80 0.27 2.25
C TYR A 100 3.26 -1.02 1.57
N ILE A 101 3.81 -1.93 2.36
CA ILE A 101 3.80 -3.37 2.06
C ILE A 101 2.75 -4.03 2.93
N LEU A 102 1.82 -4.73 2.31
CA LEU A 102 0.80 -5.53 2.95
C LEU A 102 1.18 -7.01 2.86
N ALA A 103 1.24 -7.70 4.00
CA ALA A 103 1.38 -9.15 4.06
C ALA A 103 0.15 -9.76 4.73
N PRO A 104 -0.56 -10.68 4.05
CA PRO A 104 -1.50 -11.58 4.72
C PRO A 104 -0.82 -12.36 5.84
N GLN A 105 -1.52 -12.48 6.96
CA GLN A 105 -1.16 -13.36 8.09
C GLN A 105 -1.33 -14.83 7.73
#